data_AF-A0A7X0STL8-F1
#
_entry.id   AF-A0A7X0STL8-F1
#
_cell.length_a   1.000
_cell.length_b   1.000
_cell.length_c   1.000
_cell.angle_alpha   90.00
_cell.angle_beta   90.00
_cell.angle_gamma   90.00
#
_symmetry.space_group_name_H-M   'P 1'
#
loop_
_entity.id
_entity.type
_entity.pdbx_description
1 polymer ?
#
loop_
_entity_poly.entity_id
_entity_poly.type
_entity_poly.pdbx_seq_one_letter_code
_entity_poly.pdbx_strand_id
1 'polypeptide(L)'
;MADRRWAWLMARLLAAGLAVVVLLGQLPRLAERSQAGREASAAFTPLRVEKLTEDRVADAFAALPLEERLLRVGWDHSILSVDLSIDRSSGAPAVVWRDSAKLVRLSFGQLSNVRRLLLRVYAAEDGTRTLLLSGDTTAEDWKSLEELNAGESGTSPAWSGKLNPEWTPIGERWNRYFAKS
;
A
#
# COMPACT_ATOMS: atom_id res chain seq x y z
N MET A 1 30.74 58.89 -24.48
CA MET A 1 30.57 57.58 -25.17
C MET A 1 30.36 56.38 -24.22
N ALA A 2 30.21 56.58 -22.89
CA ALA A 2 29.99 55.50 -21.93
C ALA A 2 28.49 55.14 -21.75
N ASP A 3 27.58 56.12 -21.85
CA ASP A 3 26.16 55.97 -21.45
C ASP A 3 25.37 55.00 -22.32
N ARG A 4 25.71 54.92 -23.61
CA ARG A 4 25.03 54.03 -24.56
C ARG A 4 25.28 52.55 -24.22
N ARG A 5 26.47 52.20 -23.71
CA ARG A 5 26.82 50.80 -23.39
C ARG A 5 26.08 50.29 -22.15
N TRP A 6 25.89 51.14 -21.15
CA TRP A 6 25.11 50.82 -19.95
C TRP A 6 23.62 50.69 -20.23
N ALA A 7 23.06 51.54 -21.10
CA ALA A 7 21.68 51.42 -21.55
C ALA A 7 21.41 50.08 -22.28
N TRP A 8 22.35 49.62 -23.12
CA TRP A 8 22.25 48.33 -23.80
C TRP A 8 22.41 47.12 -22.85
N LEU A 9 23.23 47.24 -21.80
CA LEU A 9 23.36 46.20 -20.78
C LEU A 9 22.10 46.09 -19.92
N MET A 10 21.51 47.22 -19.51
CA MET A 10 20.25 47.24 -18.76
C MET A 10 19.07 46.71 -19.59
N ALA A 11 18.98 47.09 -20.87
CA ALA A 11 17.95 46.57 -21.77
C ALA A 11 18.05 45.03 -21.93
N ARG A 12 19.27 44.48 -21.99
CA ARG A 12 19.49 43.02 -22.05
C ARG A 12 19.11 42.30 -20.76
N LEU A 13 19.44 42.88 -19.60
CA LEU A 13 19.05 42.30 -18.30
C LEU A 13 17.54 42.30 -18.12
N LEU A 14 16.86 43.38 -18.51
CA LEU A 14 15.39 43.46 -18.46
C LEU A 14 14.74 42.46 -19.43
N ALA A 15 15.26 42.33 -20.65
CA ALA A 15 14.76 41.35 -21.62
C ALA A 15 14.99 39.89 -21.15
N ALA A 16 16.12 39.59 -20.53
CA ALA A 16 16.41 38.27 -19.97
C ALA A 16 15.48 37.95 -18.78
N GLY A 17 15.24 38.92 -17.89
CA GLY A 17 14.29 38.76 -16.79
C GLY A 17 12.86 38.51 -17.28
N LEU A 18 12.41 39.26 -18.29
CA LEU A 18 11.09 39.07 -18.89
C LEU A 18 10.96 37.70 -19.57
N ALA A 19 12.01 37.23 -20.25
CA ALA A 19 12.02 35.90 -20.86
C ALA A 19 11.90 34.78 -19.82
N VAL A 20 12.56 34.90 -18.66
CA VAL A 20 12.44 33.94 -17.55
C VAL A 20 11.03 33.92 -16.98
N VAL A 21 10.40 35.07 -16.76
CA VAL A 21 9.01 35.15 -16.24
C VAL A 21 8.02 34.52 -17.23
N VAL A 22 8.17 34.80 -18.53
CA VAL A 22 7.35 34.18 -19.57
C VAL A 22 7.57 32.66 -19.61
N LEU A 23 8.82 32.20 -19.48
CA LEU A 23 9.15 30.78 -19.48
C LEU A 23 8.57 30.05 -18.24
N LEU A 24 8.66 30.66 -17.07
CA LEU A 24 8.07 30.13 -15.83
C LEU A 24 6.54 30.10 -15.89
N GLY A 25 5.91 31.08 -16.55
CA GLY A 25 4.45 31.11 -16.77
C GLY A 25 3.93 30.00 -17.68
N GLN A 26 4.78 29.32 -18.46
CA GLN A 26 4.40 28.17 -19.28
C GLN A 26 4.51 26.82 -18.53
N LEU A 27 5.15 26.78 -17.35
CA LEU A 27 5.24 25.57 -16.51
C LEU A 27 3.88 24.96 -16.14
N PRO A 28 2.85 25.72 -15.71
CA PRO A 28 1.55 25.13 -15.38
C PRO A 28 0.87 24.48 -16.60
N ARG A 29 1.08 24.99 -17.81
CA ARG A 29 0.55 24.35 -19.03
C ARG A 29 1.25 23.04 -19.38
N LEU A 30 2.55 22.92 -19.07
CA LEU A 30 3.30 21.66 -19.18
C LEU A 30 2.86 20.67 -18.08
N ALA A 31 2.55 21.16 -16.88
CA ALA A 31 2.00 20.36 -15.79
C ALA A 31 0.59 19.84 -16.10
N GLU A 32 -0.29 20.66 -16.68
CA GLU A 32 -1.63 20.25 -17.11
C GLU A 32 -1.59 19.25 -18.28
N ARG A 33 -0.68 19.43 -19.25
CA ARG A 33 -0.49 18.46 -20.35
C ARG A 33 0.04 17.11 -19.87
N SER A 34 0.75 17.08 -18.74
CA SER A 34 1.17 15.86 -18.06
C SER A 34 0.04 15.17 -17.26
N GLN A 35 -1.01 15.93 -16.89
CA GLN A 35 -2.21 15.40 -16.25
C GLN A 35 -3.26 14.94 -17.27
N ALA A 36 -3.44 15.67 -18.38
CA ALA A 36 -4.40 15.31 -19.43
C ALA A 36 -4.03 14.00 -20.18
N GLY A 37 -2.76 13.58 -20.14
CA GLY A 37 -2.32 12.28 -20.64
C GLY A 37 -2.61 11.09 -19.70
N ARG A 38 -3.12 11.33 -18.48
CA ARG A 38 -3.41 10.28 -17.47
C ARG A 38 -4.82 9.70 -17.55
N GLU A 39 -5.71 10.22 -18.39
CA GLU A 39 -7.09 9.69 -18.49
C GLU A 39 -7.26 8.47 -19.41
N ALA A 40 -6.20 8.02 -20.10
CA ALA A 40 -6.27 6.89 -21.05
C ALA A 40 -5.51 5.62 -20.64
N SER A 41 -5.01 5.53 -19.40
CA SER A 41 -4.42 4.28 -18.90
C SER A 41 -4.70 4.08 -17.42
N ALA A 42 -5.78 3.38 -17.12
CA ALA A 42 -6.07 2.79 -15.81
C ALA A 42 -5.15 1.59 -15.54
N ALA A 43 -3.82 1.77 -15.68
CA ALA A 43 -2.81 0.78 -15.40
C ALA A 43 -1.67 1.44 -14.61
N PHE A 44 -1.60 1.09 -13.33
CA PHE A 44 -0.44 1.22 -12.45
C PHE A 44 0.32 2.56 -12.47
N THR A 45 0.03 3.42 -11.49
CA THR A 45 1.03 4.39 -11.00
C THR A 45 1.67 3.83 -9.72
N PRO A 46 2.87 3.23 -9.77
CA PRO A 46 3.60 2.92 -8.55
C PRO A 46 4.47 4.12 -8.12
N LEU A 47 4.75 4.14 -6.83
CA LEU A 47 5.65 5.03 -6.07
C LEU A 47 5.10 6.40 -5.63
N ARG A 48 4.15 6.37 -4.69
CA ARG A 48 4.44 7.09 -3.43
C ARG A 48 5.15 6.08 -2.53
N VAL A 49 6.47 6.10 -2.56
CA VAL A 49 7.29 5.33 -1.62
C VAL A 49 7.17 6.03 -0.28
N GLU A 50 6.25 5.57 0.54
CA GLU A 50 6.17 6.06 1.91
C GLU A 50 7.18 5.27 2.74
N LYS A 51 8.05 5.98 3.45
CA LYS A 51 8.92 5.35 4.44
C LYS A 51 8.11 5.31 5.73
N LEU A 52 7.86 4.12 6.23
CA LEU A 52 7.17 3.95 7.51
C LEU A 52 8.10 4.42 8.64
N THR A 53 7.57 5.24 9.52
CA THR A 53 8.20 5.61 10.80
C THR A 53 7.21 5.26 11.90
N GLU A 54 7.67 5.10 13.14
CA GLU A 54 6.79 4.69 14.27
C GLU A 54 5.55 5.59 14.40
N ASP A 55 5.70 6.89 14.16
CA ASP A 55 4.63 7.90 14.21
C ASP A 55 3.67 7.86 12.99
N ARG A 56 4.04 7.19 11.90
CA ARG A 56 3.27 7.13 10.64
C ARG A 56 2.61 5.78 10.38
N VAL A 57 2.79 4.81 11.29
CA VAL A 57 2.22 3.46 11.15
C VAL A 57 0.69 3.51 11.07
N ALA A 58 0.05 4.30 11.93
CA ALA A 58 -1.41 4.43 11.93
C ALA A 58 -1.93 5.08 10.64
N ASP A 59 -1.25 6.12 10.15
CA ASP A 59 -1.64 6.86 8.95
C ASP A 59 -1.62 5.98 7.70
N ALA A 60 -0.61 5.13 7.55
CA ALA A 60 -0.50 4.18 6.44
C ALA A 60 -1.67 3.19 6.37
N PHE A 61 -2.32 2.91 7.52
CA PHE A 61 -3.46 2.00 7.62
C PHE A 61 -4.81 2.72 7.63
N ALA A 62 -4.84 4.03 7.94
CA ALA A 62 -6.08 4.82 7.98
C ALA A 62 -6.82 4.85 6.63
N ALA A 63 -6.08 4.78 5.53
CA ALA A 63 -6.63 4.75 4.18
C ALA A 63 -6.81 3.34 3.60
N LEU A 64 -6.46 2.28 4.34
CA LEU A 64 -6.54 0.91 3.85
C LEU A 64 -7.93 0.32 4.16
N PRO A 65 -8.80 0.08 3.16
CA PRO A 65 -10.14 -0.45 3.39
C PRO A 65 -10.05 -1.96 3.70
N LEU A 66 -9.74 -2.29 4.95
CA LEU A 66 -9.82 -3.64 5.49
C LEU A 66 -11.28 -3.97 5.81
N GLU A 67 -11.68 -5.20 5.51
CA GLU A 67 -13.01 -5.71 5.84
C GLU A 67 -13.04 -6.25 7.27
N GLU A 68 -11.95 -6.90 7.69
CA GLU A 68 -11.75 -7.33 9.06
C GLU A 68 -11.27 -6.18 9.94
N ARG A 69 -11.60 -6.27 11.23
CA ARG A 69 -11.25 -5.21 12.17
C ARG A 69 -9.76 -5.26 12.50
N LEU A 70 -9.07 -4.16 12.25
CA LEU A 70 -7.69 -3.95 12.69
C LEU A 70 -7.61 -3.85 14.22
N LEU A 71 -6.87 -4.75 14.86
CA LEU A 71 -6.66 -4.75 16.31
C LEU A 71 -5.38 -4.01 16.70
N ARG A 72 -4.31 -4.26 15.95
CA ARG A 72 -2.99 -3.72 16.23
C ARG A 72 -2.19 -3.67 14.94
N VAL A 73 -1.39 -2.60 14.82
CA VAL A 73 -0.28 -2.52 13.87
C VAL A 73 0.96 -2.13 14.64
N GLY A 74 2.09 -2.73 14.28
CA GLY A 74 3.40 -2.32 14.75
C GLY A 74 4.41 -2.42 13.63
N TRP A 75 5.41 -1.57 13.65
CA TRP A 75 6.56 -1.67 12.76
C TRP A 75 7.83 -1.53 13.57
N ASP A 76 8.74 -2.47 13.39
CA ASP A 76 10.03 -2.48 14.06
C ASP A 76 11.09 -3.11 13.15
N HIS A 77 12.26 -2.49 13.02
CA HIS A 77 13.38 -3.01 12.22
C HIS A 77 13.01 -3.58 10.82
N SER A 78 12.11 -2.92 10.09
CA SER A 78 11.59 -3.37 8.77
C SER A 78 10.62 -4.56 8.78
N ILE A 79 10.12 -4.93 9.96
CA ILE A 79 9.10 -5.96 10.14
C ILE A 79 7.78 -5.26 10.46
N LEU A 80 6.78 -5.43 9.59
CA LEU A 80 5.42 -4.94 9.81
C LEU A 80 4.60 -6.07 10.45
N SER A 81 4.02 -5.81 11.62
CA SER A 81 3.16 -6.75 12.34
C SER A 81 1.73 -6.25 12.34
N VAL A 82 0.79 -7.08 11.91
CA VAL A 82 -0.62 -6.73 11.78
C VAL A 82 -1.48 -7.79 12.46
N ASP A 83 -2.31 -7.36 13.40
CA ASP A 83 -3.30 -8.20 14.05
C ASP A 83 -4.69 -7.81 13.56
N LEU A 84 -5.41 -8.77 12.97
CA LEU A 84 -6.79 -8.64 12.55
C LEU A 84 -7.72 -9.41 13.49
N SER A 85 -8.94 -8.93 13.62
CA SER A 85 -10.03 -9.62 14.27
C SER A 85 -11.15 -9.85 13.30
N ILE A 86 -11.64 -11.08 13.30
CA ILE A 86 -12.84 -11.47 12.58
C ILE A 86 -13.99 -11.73 13.54
N ASP A 87 -15.19 -11.45 13.10
CA ASP A 87 -16.39 -12.01 13.71
C ASP A 87 -16.50 -13.46 13.23
N ARG A 88 -16.46 -14.42 14.15
CA ARG A 88 -16.45 -15.85 13.79
C ARG A 88 -17.77 -16.29 13.12
N SER A 89 -18.86 -15.59 13.36
CA SER A 89 -20.19 -15.92 12.84
C SER A 89 -20.39 -15.50 11.38
N SER A 90 -19.66 -14.47 10.91
CA SER A 90 -19.81 -13.90 9.57
C SER A 90 -18.51 -13.81 8.76
N GLY A 91 -17.35 -13.93 9.40
CA GLY A 91 -16.04 -13.83 8.77
C GLY A 91 -15.70 -15.10 8.00
N ALA A 92 -15.77 -15.01 6.67
CA ALA A 92 -15.38 -16.10 5.77
C ALA A 92 -13.85 -16.05 5.49
N PRO A 93 -13.17 -17.20 5.33
CA PRO A 93 -11.76 -17.26 4.96
C PRO A 93 -11.37 -16.42 3.73
N ALA A 94 -12.29 -16.30 2.77
CA ALA A 94 -12.09 -15.44 1.61
C ALA A 94 -11.86 -13.96 1.97
N VAL A 95 -12.50 -13.45 3.02
CA VAL A 95 -12.32 -12.08 3.51
C VAL A 95 -10.89 -11.90 4.06
N VAL A 96 -10.45 -12.84 4.90
CA VAL A 96 -9.08 -12.86 5.44
C VAL A 96 -8.06 -12.85 4.31
N TRP A 97 -8.27 -13.63 3.25
CA TRP A 97 -7.35 -13.62 2.10
C TRP A 97 -7.37 -12.32 1.30
N ARG A 98 -8.54 -11.70 1.08
CA ARG A 98 -8.59 -10.37 0.43
C ARG A 98 -7.84 -9.32 1.22
N ASP A 99 -8.06 -9.27 2.53
CA ASP A 99 -7.36 -8.33 3.41
C ASP A 99 -5.86 -8.62 3.47
N SER A 100 -5.47 -9.89 3.49
CA SER A 100 -4.06 -10.29 3.39
C SER A 100 -3.42 -9.80 2.09
N ALA A 101 -4.12 -9.88 0.94
CA ALA A 101 -3.62 -9.33 -0.32
C ALA A 101 -3.42 -7.81 -0.26
N LYS A 102 -4.36 -7.07 0.34
CA LYS A 102 -4.24 -5.62 0.55
C LYS A 102 -3.01 -5.29 1.42
N LEU A 103 -2.78 -6.05 2.48
CA LEU A 103 -1.63 -5.89 3.37
C LEU A 103 -0.31 -6.18 2.67
N VAL A 104 -0.23 -7.22 1.84
CA VAL A 104 0.97 -7.51 1.03
C VAL A 104 1.25 -6.37 0.04
N ARG A 105 0.22 -5.84 -0.63
CA ARG A 105 0.37 -4.69 -1.55
C ARG A 105 0.85 -3.44 -0.84
N LEU A 106 0.31 -3.13 0.33
CA LEU A 106 0.79 -2.02 1.15
C LEU A 106 2.26 -2.24 1.53
N SER A 107 2.56 -3.41 2.12
CA SER A 107 3.86 -3.74 2.68
C SER A 107 5.00 -3.68 1.65
N PHE A 108 4.82 -4.31 0.48
CA PHE A 108 5.92 -4.47 -0.48
C PHE A 108 5.75 -3.63 -1.74
N GLY A 109 4.56 -3.04 -1.97
CA GLY A 109 4.29 -2.19 -3.13
C GLY A 109 4.32 -0.70 -2.82
N GLN A 110 4.05 -0.29 -1.59
CA GLN A 110 3.92 1.13 -1.20
C GLN A 110 4.95 1.56 -0.15
N LEU A 111 5.37 0.64 0.73
CA LEU A 111 6.34 0.92 1.78
C LEU A 111 7.75 0.46 1.39
N SER A 112 8.73 1.37 1.39
CA SER A 112 10.13 1.01 0.98
C SER A 112 10.92 0.26 2.03
N ASN A 113 10.53 0.39 3.29
CA ASN A 113 11.30 -0.06 4.44
C ASN A 113 10.58 -1.17 5.21
N VAL A 114 9.72 -1.92 4.53
CA VAL A 114 9.14 -3.17 5.03
C VAL A 114 9.74 -4.32 4.23
N ARG A 115 10.40 -5.23 4.94
CA ARG A 115 11.06 -6.43 4.37
C ARG A 115 10.33 -7.72 4.72
N ARG A 116 9.56 -7.71 5.81
CA ARG A 116 8.75 -8.83 6.26
C ARG A 116 7.41 -8.33 6.79
N LEU A 117 6.35 -9.07 6.47
CA LEU A 117 5.01 -8.89 7.01
C LEU A 117 4.71 -10.08 7.92
N LEU A 118 4.27 -9.80 9.14
CA LEU A 118 3.70 -10.76 10.08
C LEU A 118 2.21 -10.47 10.20
N LEU A 119 1.39 -11.49 9.96
CA LEU A 119 -0.07 -11.40 10.05
C LEU A 119 -0.58 -12.36 11.12
N ARG A 120 -1.43 -11.87 12.01
CA ARG A 120 -2.17 -12.71 12.95
C ARG A 120 -3.65 -12.41 12.85
N VAL A 121 -4.47 -13.45 12.85
CA VAL A 121 -5.92 -13.34 12.73
C VAL A 121 -6.57 -13.99 13.95
N TYR A 122 -7.39 -13.21 14.64
CA TYR A 122 -8.11 -13.63 15.83
C TYR A 122 -9.61 -13.72 15.55
N ALA A 123 -10.28 -14.72 16.13
CA ALA A 123 -11.72 -14.64 16.36
C ALA A 123 -11.97 -13.79 17.61
N ALA A 124 -12.87 -12.82 17.53
CA ALA A 124 -13.44 -12.17 18.70
C ALA A 124 -14.81 -12.79 19.01
N GLU A 125 -14.96 -13.38 20.18
CA GLU A 125 -16.19 -14.02 20.67
C GLU A 125 -16.33 -13.70 22.17
N ASP A 126 -17.45 -13.11 22.57
CA ASP A 126 -17.76 -12.76 23.97
C ASP A 126 -16.64 -12.02 24.72
N GLY A 127 -15.98 -11.07 24.05
CA GLY A 127 -14.86 -10.30 24.60
C GLY A 127 -13.53 -11.05 24.70
N THR A 128 -13.50 -12.34 24.36
CA THR A 128 -12.28 -13.15 24.29
C THR A 128 -11.74 -13.16 22.86
N ARG A 129 -10.40 -13.10 22.73
CA ARG A 129 -9.69 -13.21 21.46
C ARG A 129 -8.99 -14.55 21.35
N THR A 130 -9.31 -15.31 20.32
CA THR A 130 -8.71 -16.62 20.06
C THR A 130 -7.95 -16.59 18.74
N LEU A 131 -6.66 -16.94 18.75
CA LEU A 131 -5.83 -16.99 17.54
C LEU A 131 -6.32 -18.11 16.61
N LEU A 132 -6.59 -17.77 15.35
CA LEU A 132 -6.99 -18.71 14.31
C LEU A 132 -5.83 -19.05 13.38
N LEU A 133 -5.10 -18.02 12.96
CA LEU A 133 -4.06 -18.10 11.95
C LEU A 133 -2.93 -17.13 12.32
N SER A 134 -1.70 -17.59 12.16
CA SER A 134 -0.53 -16.74 12.01
C SER A 134 0.11 -16.99 10.65
N GLY A 135 0.74 -15.98 10.06
CA GLY A 135 1.49 -16.14 8.83
C GLY A 135 2.59 -15.10 8.74
N ASP A 136 3.59 -15.40 7.93
CA ASP A 136 4.66 -14.48 7.60
C ASP A 136 5.08 -14.59 6.15
N THR A 137 5.58 -13.48 5.61
CA THR A 137 6.14 -13.45 4.27
C THR A 137 7.19 -12.37 4.15
N THR A 138 8.15 -12.56 3.27
CA THR A 138 9.21 -11.58 2.99
C THR A 138 9.00 -10.92 1.65
N ALA A 139 9.54 -9.72 1.47
CA ALA A 139 9.50 -9.03 0.16
C ALA A 139 10.12 -9.88 -0.97
N GLU A 140 11.08 -10.75 -0.65
CA GLU A 140 11.77 -11.63 -1.61
C GLU A 140 10.87 -12.74 -2.17
N ASP A 141 9.82 -13.13 -1.44
CA ASP A 141 8.83 -14.13 -1.89
C ASP A 141 7.93 -13.58 -3.02
N TRP A 142 7.92 -12.26 -3.22
CA TRP A 142 7.05 -11.53 -4.15
C TRP A 142 7.83 -10.95 -5.33
N LYS A 143 8.03 -11.76 -6.37
CA LYS A 143 8.63 -11.29 -7.63
C LYS A 143 7.73 -10.33 -8.40
N SER A 144 6.42 -10.57 -8.36
CA SER A 144 5.39 -9.65 -8.88
C SER A 144 4.19 -9.62 -7.95
N LEU A 145 3.70 -8.42 -7.64
CA LEU A 145 2.45 -8.24 -6.90
C LEU A 145 1.21 -8.48 -7.77
N GLU A 146 1.37 -8.63 -9.09
CA GLU A 146 0.26 -9.00 -9.98
C GLU A 146 -0.28 -10.41 -9.67
N GLU A 147 0.55 -11.27 -9.08
CA GLU A 147 0.15 -12.61 -8.60
C GLU A 147 -1.00 -12.53 -7.58
N LEU A 148 -1.16 -11.41 -6.88
CA LEU A 148 -2.26 -11.17 -5.95
C LEU A 148 -3.61 -10.96 -6.64
N ASN A 149 -3.64 -10.68 -7.95
CA ASN A 149 -4.88 -10.59 -8.73
C ASN A 149 -5.40 -11.98 -9.14
N ALA A 150 -4.55 -13.00 -9.09
CA ALA A 150 -4.92 -14.36 -9.47
C ALA A 150 -5.64 -15.05 -8.30
N GLY A 151 -6.96 -15.23 -8.43
CA GLY A 151 -7.73 -16.13 -7.57
C GLY A 151 -8.55 -15.48 -6.45
N GLU A 152 -9.26 -14.39 -6.74
CA GLU A 152 -10.31 -13.87 -5.83
C GLU A 152 -11.50 -14.84 -5.66
N SER A 153 -11.56 -15.90 -6.47
CA SER A 153 -12.63 -16.90 -6.47
C SER A 153 -12.19 -18.18 -5.75
N GLY A 154 -12.50 -18.33 -4.46
CA GLY A 154 -12.33 -19.58 -3.71
C GLY A 154 -11.98 -19.42 -2.22
N THR A 155 -11.86 -20.55 -1.51
CA THR A 155 -11.55 -20.62 -0.07
C THR A 155 -10.06 -20.33 0.23
N SER A 156 -9.18 -20.42 -0.77
CA SER A 156 -7.75 -20.10 -0.67
C SER A 156 -7.15 -19.75 -2.04
N PRO A 157 -6.61 -18.53 -2.23
CA PRO A 157 -5.91 -18.15 -3.45
C PRO A 157 -4.62 -18.96 -3.65
N ALA A 158 -4.16 -19.08 -4.90
CA ALA A 158 -2.93 -19.82 -5.22
C ALA A 158 -1.66 -19.23 -4.55
N TRP A 159 -1.66 -17.91 -4.31
CA TRP A 159 -0.56 -17.21 -3.65
C TRP A 159 -0.55 -17.38 -2.13
N SER A 160 -1.63 -17.90 -1.51
CA SER A 160 -1.76 -17.93 -0.04
C SER A 160 -0.64 -18.71 0.65
N GLY A 161 -0.06 -19.71 -0.02
CA GLY A 161 1.08 -20.47 0.48
C GLY A 161 2.32 -19.62 0.74
N LYS A 162 2.48 -18.47 0.06
CA LYS A 162 3.60 -17.54 0.27
C LYS A 162 3.53 -16.79 1.60
N LEU A 163 2.37 -16.79 2.26
CA LEU A 163 2.19 -16.25 3.61
C LEU A 163 2.59 -17.24 4.71
N ASN A 164 3.10 -18.42 4.36
CA ASN A 164 3.43 -19.49 5.31
C ASN A 164 2.35 -19.66 6.41
N PRO A 165 1.07 -19.85 6.04
CA PRO A 165 -0.02 -19.81 6.99
C PRO A 165 0.02 -21.00 7.97
N GLU A 166 0.15 -20.69 9.25
CA GLU A 166 0.09 -21.65 10.36
C GLU A 166 -1.27 -21.55 11.05
N TRP A 167 -2.07 -22.60 10.88
CA TRP A 167 -3.41 -22.68 11.46
C TRP A 167 -3.37 -23.26 12.87
N THR A 168 -4.09 -22.64 13.79
CA THR A 168 -4.37 -23.28 15.08
C THR A 168 -5.44 -24.37 14.90
N PRO A 169 -5.57 -25.34 15.82
CA PRO A 169 -6.64 -26.33 15.75
C PRO A 169 -8.05 -25.72 15.69
N ILE A 170 -8.23 -24.51 16.22
CA ILE A 170 -9.49 -23.76 16.16
C ILE A 170 -9.65 -23.12 14.78
N GLY A 171 -8.59 -22.52 14.25
CA GLY A 171 -8.54 -21.96 12.89
C GLY A 171 -8.82 -23.00 11.81
N GLU A 172 -8.27 -24.21 11.93
CA GLU A 172 -8.55 -25.30 10.98
C GLU A 172 -10.04 -25.69 10.97
N ARG A 173 -10.68 -25.72 12.14
CA ARG A 173 -12.13 -26.00 12.23
C ARG A 173 -12.94 -24.89 11.58
N TRP A 174 -12.57 -23.63 11.84
CA TRP A 174 -13.20 -22.47 11.21
C TRP A 174 -13.04 -22.51 9.69
N ASN A 175 -11.82 -22.72 9.16
CA ASN A 175 -11.57 -22.79 7.72
C ASN A 175 -12.37 -23.92 7.04
N ARG A 176 -12.47 -25.10 7.68
CA ARG A 176 -13.28 -26.22 7.17
C ARG A 176 -14.78 -25.97 7.19
N TYR A 177 -15.28 -25.16 8.12
CA TYR A 177 -16.72 -24.81 8.17
C TYR A 177 -17.14 -24.10 6.88
N PHE A 178 -16.32 -23.15 6.41
CA PHE A 178 -16.58 -22.38 5.20
C PHE A 178 -16.17 -23.09 3.91
N ALA A 179 -15.33 -24.12 3.96
CA ALA A 179 -15.03 -24.96 2.79
C ALA A 179 -16.21 -25.86 2.38
N LYS A 180 -17.23 -26.02 3.24
CA LYS A 180 -18.40 -26.88 3.03
C LYS A 180 -19.70 -26.11 2.77
N SER A 181 -19.68 -24.78 2.90
CA SER A 181 -20.80 -23.86 2.65
C SER A 181 -20.69 -23.26 1.26
#